data_AF-A0A6A4ZM33-F1
#
_entry.id   AF-A0A6A4ZM33-F1
#
_cell.length_a   1.000
_cell.length_b   1.000
_cell.length_c   1.000
_cell.angle_alpha   90.00
_cell.angle_beta   90.00
_cell.angle_gamma   90.00
#
_symmetry.space_group_name_H-M   'P 1'
#
loop_
_entity.id
_entity.type
_entity.pdbx_description
1 polymer ?
#
loop_
_entity_poly.entity_id
_entity_poly.type
_entity_poly.pdbx_seq_one_letter_code
_entity_poly.pdbx_strand_id
1 'polypeptide(L)'
;MSERAILAPKNVGVDEYNAKVLRKMNISAMFTCLSADSVEQDGEDVDDTAMEFPSEFLNSINIFGLPPHKLEFKVGCPVMLLRIIFPSQGLCNGTRLWVIKVSTKFIEATIMSGAFDNKRVFKSLC
;
A
#
# COMPACT_ATOMS: atom_id res chain seq x y z
N MET A 1 20.79 -8.01 -0.61
CA MET A 1 19.98 -8.22 0.60
C MET A 1 19.91 -6.90 1.37
N SER A 2 18.80 -6.61 2.06
CA SER A 2 18.80 -5.55 3.07
C SER A 2 19.50 -6.10 4.32
N GLU A 3 20.66 -5.55 4.67
CA GLU A 3 21.47 -5.99 5.82
C GLU A 3 20.87 -5.60 7.18
N ARG A 4 19.78 -4.82 7.18
CA ARG A 4 19.16 -4.25 8.38
C ARG A 4 17.64 -4.30 8.28
N ALA A 5 17.00 -4.51 9.42
CA ALA A 5 15.55 -4.45 9.61
C ALA A 5 15.24 -3.83 10.97
N ILE A 6 14.11 -3.10 11.03
CA ILE A 6 13.53 -2.64 12.29
C ILE A 6 12.33 -3.53 12.56
N LEU A 7 12.31 -4.18 13.72
CA LEU A 7 11.23 -5.06 14.16
C LEU A 7 10.51 -4.40 15.34
N ALA A 8 9.18 -4.49 15.36
CA ALA A 8 8.36 -4.06 16.47
C ALA A 8 7.37 -5.17 16.86
N PRO A 9 6.98 -5.29 18.15
CA PRO A 9 6.07 -6.36 18.60
C PRO A 9 4.64 -6.25 18.05
N LYS A 10 4.21 -5.04 17.64
CA LYS A 10 2.85 -4.75 17.14
C LYS A 10 2.93 -3.92 15.87
N ASN A 11 1.95 -4.11 14.97
CA ASN A 11 1.86 -3.37 13.71
C ASN A 11 1.78 -1.86 13.91
N VAL A 12 1.05 -1.38 14.93
CA VAL A 12 1.00 0.06 15.27
C VAL A 12 2.41 0.64 15.47
N GLY A 13 3.30 -0.09 16.13
CA GLY A 13 4.69 0.34 16.29
C GLY A 13 5.47 0.32 14.97
N VAL A 14 5.23 -0.69 14.12
CA VAL A 14 5.80 -0.74 12.76
C VAL A 14 5.36 0.47 11.95
N ASP A 15 4.08 0.83 11.99
CA ASP A 15 3.52 1.98 11.27
C ASP A 15 4.14 3.30 11.74
N GLU A 16 4.31 3.48 13.04
CA GLU A 16 5.02 4.64 13.59
C GLU A 16 6.47 4.74 13.10
N TYR A 17 7.21 3.62 13.10
CA TYR A 17 8.59 3.61 12.61
C TYR A 17 8.65 3.88 11.11
N ASN A 18 7.79 3.25 10.32
CA ASN A 18 7.69 3.46 8.89
C ASN A 18 7.40 4.93 8.57
N ALA A 19 6.44 5.55 9.26
CA ALA A 19 6.12 6.97 9.11
C ALA A 19 7.31 7.88 9.49
N LYS A 20 8.01 7.58 10.59
CA LYS A 20 9.21 8.33 11.01
C LYS A 20 10.33 8.23 9.98
N VAL A 21 10.59 7.04 9.45
CA VAL A 21 11.62 6.82 8.41
C VAL A 21 11.24 7.56 7.13
N LEU A 22 9.99 7.45 6.69
CA LEU A 22 9.50 8.10 5.48
C LEU A 22 9.59 9.63 5.56
N ARG A 23 9.27 10.22 6.72
CA ARG A 23 9.43 11.66 6.97
C ARG A 23 10.89 12.10 6.92
N LYS A 24 11.83 11.27 7.41
CA LYS A 24 13.28 11.54 7.38
C LYS A 24 13.93 11.33 6.01
N MET A 25 13.28 10.59 5.10
CA MET A 25 13.79 10.43 3.73
C MET A 25 13.67 11.74 2.94
N ASN A 26 14.78 12.43 2.74
CA ASN A 26 14.84 13.69 1.98
C ASN A 26 15.16 13.47 0.48
N ILE A 27 14.70 12.35 -0.06
CA ILE A 27 15.05 11.92 -1.43
C ILE A 27 13.97 12.34 -2.44
N SER A 28 12.71 12.44 -2.03
CA SER A 28 11.61 12.88 -2.89
C SER A 28 10.45 13.50 -2.10
N ALA A 29 9.55 14.15 -2.82
CA ALA A 29 8.24 14.53 -2.30
C ALA A 29 7.43 13.31 -1.86
N MET A 30 6.56 13.51 -0.87
CA MET A 30 5.60 12.52 -0.39
C MET A 30 4.47 12.36 -1.42
N PHE A 31 4.12 11.12 -1.74
CA PHE A 31 2.91 10.79 -2.48
C PHE A 31 1.86 10.25 -1.50
N THR A 32 0.61 10.65 -1.69
CA THR A 32 -0.52 10.21 -0.87
C THR A 32 -1.59 9.64 -1.79
N CYS A 33 -2.00 8.40 -1.53
CA CYS A 33 -3.16 7.77 -2.13
C CYS A 33 -4.25 7.66 -1.08
N LEU A 34 -5.48 8.03 -1.44
CA LEU A 34 -6.68 7.83 -0.62
C LEU A 34 -7.47 6.67 -1.21
N SER A 35 -8.00 5.78 -0.38
CA SER A 35 -8.94 4.77 -0.84
C SER A 35 -10.24 5.42 -1.28
N ALA A 36 -10.92 4.74 -2.20
CA ALA A 36 -12.25 5.09 -2.70
C ALA A 36 -13.18 3.93 -2.35
N ASP A 37 -13.56 3.86 -1.08
CA ASP A 37 -14.36 2.76 -0.54
C ASP A 37 -15.86 3.05 -0.69
N SER A 38 -16.62 2.03 -1.06
CA SER A 38 -18.08 2.07 -1.15
C SER A 38 -18.67 0.72 -0.74
N VAL A 39 -19.93 0.73 -0.30
CA VAL A 39 -20.69 -0.48 0.00
C VAL A 39 -21.58 -0.81 -1.19
N GLU A 40 -21.47 -2.03 -1.71
CA GLU A 40 -22.43 -2.56 -2.69
C GLU A 40 -23.60 -3.22 -1.94
N GLN A 41 -24.84 -2.91 -2.32
CA GLN A 41 -26.04 -3.54 -1.78
C GLN A 41 -26.71 -4.41 -2.85
N ASP A 42 -27.20 -5.58 -2.45
CA ASP A 42 -28.14 -6.39 -3.21
C ASP A 42 -29.57 -6.05 -2.74
N GLY A 43 -30.21 -5.01 -3.29
CA GLY A 43 -31.59 -4.60 -2.92
C GLY A 43 -32.05 -3.23 -3.45
N GLU A 44 -33.36 -2.92 -3.35
CA GLU A 44 -34.00 -1.71 -3.92
C GLU A 44 -33.95 -0.45 -3.02
N ASP A 45 -33.48 -0.54 -1.77
CA ASP A 45 -33.53 0.55 -0.78
C ASP A 45 -32.20 1.34 -0.69
N VAL A 46 -31.89 2.09 -1.76
CA VAL A 46 -30.60 2.80 -1.95
C VAL A 46 -30.42 4.02 -1.02
N ASP A 47 -31.48 4.50 -0.37
CA ASP A 47 -31.48 5.78 0.37
C ASP A 47 -30.94 5.67 1.82
N ASP A 48 -30.98 4.49 2.44
CA ASP A 48 -30.59 4.30 3.85
C ASP A 48 -29.09 3.96 4.07
N THR A 49 -28.36 3.58 3.01
CA THR A 49 -26.99 3.06 3.14
C THR A 49 -25.97 4.12 3.54
N ALA A 50 -26.15 5.37 3.10
CA ALA A 50 -25.25 6.48 3.46
C ALA A 50 -25.36 6.84 4.95
N MET A 51 -26.51 6.55 5.59
CA MET A 51 -26.67 6.65 7.04
C MET A 51 -26.07 5.43 7.77
N GLU A 52 -26.17 4.23 7.17
CA GLU A 52 -25.69 3.00 7.81
C GLU A 52 -24.16 2.87 7.79
N PHE A 53 -23.50 3.31 6.70
CA PHE A 53 -22.05 3.25 6.54
C PHE A 53 -21.49 4.60 6.05
N PRO A 54 -21.33 5.58 6.96
CA PRO A 54 -20.75 6.87 6.61
C PRO A 54 -19.30 6.72 6.14
N SER A 55 -18.84 7.65 5.32
CA SER A 55 -17.47 7.63 4.75
C SER A 55 -16.39 7.58 5.83
N GLU A 56 -16.64 8.20 6.98
CA GLU A 56 -15.78 8.22 8.16
C GLU A 56 -15.59 6.83 8.75
N PHE A 57 -16.64 6.01 8.73
CA PHE A 57 -16.57 4.61 9.14
C PHE A 57 -15.72 3.82 8.15
N LEU A 58 -15.98 3.96 6.84
CA LEU A 58 -15.19 3.27 5.80
C LEU A 58 -13.71 3.65 5.86
N ASN A 59 -13.40 4.94 6.00
CA ASN A 59 -12.05 5.46 6.10
C ASN A 59 -11.32 4.99 7.38
N SER A 60 -12.06 4.54 8.40
CA SER A 60 -11.52 3.99 9.64
C SER A 60 -11.15 2.50 9.55
N ILE A 61 -11.58 1.81 8.48
CA ILE A 61 -11.32 0.38 8.30
C ILE A 61 -9.81 0.17 8.12
N ASN A 62 -9.22 -0.59 9.04
CA ASN A 62 -7.83 -1.00 8.99
C ASN A 62 -7.72 -2.48 9.37
N ILE A 63 -7.98 -3.35 8.40
CA ILE A 63 -7.96 -4.80 8.55
C ILE A 63 -6.78 -5.43 7.81
N PHE A 64 -6.38 -6.64 8.24
CA PHE A 64 -5.29 -7.37 7.63
C PHE A 64 -5.52 -7.63 6.13
N GLY A 65 -4.48 -7.39 5.32
CA GLY A 65 -4.51 -7.64 3.88
C GLY A 65 -5.09 -6.49 3.03
N LEU A 66 -5.59 -5.42 3.67
CA LEU A 66 -5.93 -4.16 3.01
C LEU A 66 -4.88 -3.09 3.36
N PRO A 67 -4.51 -2.20 2.42
CA PRO A 67 -3.82 -0.97 2.77
C PRO A 67 -4.76 -0.07 3.60
N PRO A 68 -4.21 0.80 4.46
CA PRO A 68 -5.01 1.82 5.14
C PRO A 68 -5.63 2.80 4.14
N HIS A 69 -6.74 3.44 4.51
CA HIS A 69 -7.40 4.47 3.70
C HIS A 69 -6.41 5.49 3.13
N LYS A 70 -5.49 5.97 3.97
CA LYS A 70 -4.43 6.88 3.55
C LYS A 70 -3.10 6.14 3.45
N LEU A 71 -2.61 5.96 2.23
CA LEU A 71 -1.30 5.36 1.96
C LEU A 71 -0.29 6.43 1.53
N GLU A 72 0.77 6.61 2.33
CA GLU A 72 1.85 7.56 2.05
C GLU A 72 3.16 6.83 1.70
N PHE A 73 3.84 7.26 0.64
CA PHE A 73 5.12 6.70 0.21
C PHE A 73 5.93 7.69 -0.63
N LYS A 74 7.18 7.35 -0.95
CA LYS A 74 8.14 8.20 -1.67
C LYS A 74 8.85 7.43 -2.77
N VAL A 75 9.36 8.14 -3.77
CA VAL A 75 10.32 7.54 -4.72
C VAL A 75 11.58 7.17 -3.94
N GLY A 76 12.08 5.97 -4.17
CA GLY A 76 13.24 5.42 -3.47
C GLY A 76 12.94 4.76 -2.14
N CYS A 77 11.67 4.67 -1.70
CA CYS A 77 11.32 3.90 -0.52
C CYS A 77 10.99 2.43 -0.89
N PRO A 78 11.24 1.48 0.02
CA PRO A 78 10.73 0.13 -0.12
C PRO A 78 9.22 0.10 0.19
N VAL A 79 8.46 -0.70 -0.57
CA VAL A 79 7.05 -1.03 -0.32
C VAL A 79 6.86 -2.54 -0.39
N MET A 80 5.78 -3.06 0.18
CA MET A 80 5.47 -4.49 0.18
C MET A 80 4.08 -4.73 -0.40
N LEU A 81 3.93 -5.77 -1.22
CA LEU A 81 2.63 -6.22 -1.69
C LEU A 81 1.88 -6.95 -0.57
N LEU A 82 0.63 -6.55 -0.33
CA LEU A 82 -0.26 -7.19 0.65
C LEU A 82 -1.18 -8.26 0.03
N ARG A 83 -1.26 -8.32 -1.30
CA ARG A 83 -2.15 -9.22 -2.04
C ARG A 83 -1.42 -9.98 -3.12
N ILE A 84 -1.97 -11.13 -3.47
CA ILE A 84 -1.54 -11.90 -4.64
C ILE A 84 -2.05 -11.20 -5.89
N ILE A 85 -1.14 -10.85 -6.81
CA ILE A 85 -1.49 -10.18 -8.09
C ILE A 85 -1.11 -11.08 -9.26
N PHE A 86 0.16 -11.48 -9.33
CA PHE A 86 0.66 -12.32 -10.40
C PHE A 86 1.82 -13.21 -9.92
N PRO A 87 1.52 -14.35 -9.26
CA PRO A 87 2.53 -15.22 -8.65
C PRO A 87 3.62 -15.69 -9.60
N SER A 88 3.26 -16.06 -10.84
CA SER A 88 4.23 -16.56 -11.83
C SER A 88 5.25 -15.50 -12.27
N GLN A 89 5.01 -14.23 -11.94
CA GLN A 89 5.92 -13.12 -12.22
C GLN A 89 6.60 -12.57 -10.95
N GLY A 90 6.40 -13.21 -9.79
CA GLY A 90 6.98 -12.81 -8.51
C GLY A 90 6.15 -11.77 -7.74
N LEU A 91 4.93 -11.47 -8.17
CA LEU A 91 4.05 -10.48 -7.54
C LEU A 91 3.02 -11.17 -6.62
N CYS A 92 3.51 -11.65 -5.48
CA CYS A 92 2.71 -12.28 -4.44
C CYS A 92 2.73 -11.46 -3.13
N ASN A 93 1.93 -11.88 -2.15
CA ASN A 93 1.94 -11.27 -0.83
C ASN A 93 3.35 -11.39 -0.20
N GLY A 94 3.85 -10.30 0.38
CA GLY A 94 5.18 -10.21 0.97
C GLY A 94 6.29 -9.80 -0.01
N THR A 95 6.04 -9.76 -1.33
CA THR A 95 7.03 -9.26 -2.29
C THR A 95 7.37 -7.81 -1.99
N ARG A 96 8.66 -7.55 -1.73
CA ARG A 96 9.19 -6.21 -1.50
C ARG A 96 9.64 -5.58 -2.80
N LEU A 97 9.24 -4.34 -3.00
CA LEU A 97 9.50 -3.56 -4.20
C LEU A 97 10.21 -2.27 -3.83
N TRP A 98 11.16 -1.84 -4.66
CA TRP A 98 11.77 -0.52 -4.60
C TRP A 98 11.04 0.43 -5.53
N VAL A 99 10.44 1.50 -4.99
CA VAL A 99 9.71 2.48 -5.81
C VAL A 99 10.71 3.30 -6.65
N ILE A 100 10.56 3.28 -7.97
CA ILE A 100 11.45 4.00 -8.89
C ILE A 100 10.78 5.26 -9.42
N LYS A 101 9.49 5.17 -9.74
CA LYS A 101 8.72 6.29 -10.27
C LYS A 101 7.28 6.17 -9.85
N VAL A 102 6.66 7.31 -9.57
CA VAL A 102 5.23 7.43 -9.31
C VAL A 102 4.64 8.33 -10.39
N SER A 103 3.57 7.85 -11.02
CA SER A 103 2.76 8.61 -11.97
C SER A 103 1.35 8.76 -11.39
N THR A 104 0.47 9.47 -12.09
CA THR A 104 -0.92 9.65 -11.68
C THR A 104 -1.71 8.34 -11.61
N LYS A 105 -1.37 7.36 -12.45
CA LYS A 105 -2.12 6.10 -12.57
C LYS A 105 -1.34 4.85 -12.17
N PHE A 106 -0.02 4.92 -12.03
CA PHE A 106 0.79 3.74 -11.76
C PHE A 106 2.05 4.06 -10.97
N ILE A 107 2.54 3.05 -10.28
CA ILE A 107 3.85 2.98 -9.66
C ILE A 107 4.73 2.07 -10.52
N GLU A 108 5.91 2.54 -10.87
CA GLU A 108 7.00 1.72 -11.39
C GLU A 108 7.93 1.34 -10.24
N ALA A 109 8.22 0.05 -10.12
CA ALA A 109 9.06 -0.48 -9.06
C ALA A 109 9.90 -1.67 -9.51
N THR A 110 10.90 -2.02 -8.71
CA THR A 110 11.77 -3.18 -8.94
C THR A 110 11.65 -4.17 -7.79
N ILE A 111 11.55 -5.46 -8.11
CA ILE A 111 11.55 -6.52 -7.10
C ILE A 111 12.93 -6.57 -6.41
N MET A 112 12.95 -6.58 -5.08
CA MET A 112 14.17 -6.43 -4.28
C MET A 112 14.92 -7.74 -3.97
N SER A 113 14.31 -8.91 -4.24
CA SER A 113 14.89 -10.20 -3.88
C SER A 113 14.15 -11.38 -4.53
N GLY A 114 14.80 -12.55 -4.53
CA GLY A 114 14.23 -13.82 -4.97
C GLY A 114 14.53 -14.13 -6.44
N ALA A 115 13.82 -15.10 -7.02
CA ALA A 115 14.05 -15.53 -8.42
C ALA A 115 13.78 -14.42 -9.46
N PHE A 116 13.05 -13.37 -9.06
CA PHE A 116 12.71 -12.22 -9.91
C PHE A 116 13.42 -10.94 -9.47
N ASP A 117 14.54 -11.05 -8.74
CA ASP A 117 15.32 -9.89 -8.29
C ASP A 117 15.69 -8.97 -9.48
N ASN A 118 15.69 -7.66 -9.23
CA ASN A 118 15.94 -6.60 -10.21
C ASN A 118 14.94 -6.50 -11.38
N LYS A 119 13.88 -7.31 -11.39
CA LYS A 119 12.83 -7.21 -12.40
C LYS A 119 11.97 -5.96 -12.19
N ARG A 120 11.80 -5.17 -13.26
CA ARG A 120 10.88 -4.02 -13.28
C ARG A 120 9.44 -4.45 -13.43
N VAL A 121 8.57 -3.80 -12.67
CA VAL A 121 7.13 -4.05 -12.64
C VAL A 121 6.37 -2.74 -12.54
N PHE A 122 5.15 -2.73 -13.09
CA PHE A 122 4.24 -1.59 -13.06
C PHE A 122 2.98 -2.00 -12.32
N LYS A 123 2.55 -1.19 -11.35
CA LYS A 123 1.34 -1.43 -10.56
C LYS A 123 0.41 -0.22 -10.68
N SER A 124 -0.82 -0.45 -11.12
CA SER A 124 -1.87 0.57 -11.11
C SER A 124 -2.13 1.10 -9.69
N LEU A 125 -2.40 2.40 -9.58
CA LEU A 125 -2.83 3.10 -8.37
C LEU A 125 -4.35 3.12 -8.18
N CYS A 126 -5.09 2.43 -9.05
CA CYS A 126 -6.53 2.20 -8.96
C CYS A 126 -6.82 0.87 -8.26
#